data_AF-A0A7S1IYH2-F1
#
_entry.id   AF-A0A7S1IYH2-F1
#
_cell.length_a   1.000
_cell.length_b   1.000
_cell.length_c   1.000
_cell.angle_alpha   90.00
_cell.angle_beta   90.00
_cell.angle_gamma   90.00
#
_symmetry.space_group_name_H-M   'P 1'
#
loop_
_entity.id
_entity.type
_entity.pdbx_description
1 polymer ?
#
loop_
_entity_poly.entity_id
_entity_poly.type
_entity_poly.pdbx_seq_one_letter_code
_entity_poly.pdbx_strand_id
1 'polypeptide(L)'
;GFDFGAQAIASHGWDKVKAALLQYQSVHGDLRVPFRFVIPEDGQWQPELWGMRLGNTISGIRKKGSYSEHRAELEEMGLDFGAQPVGHGWDKVKAALLQYRSVHGDLLVPYLFVIPEDGQWQPELWGMRLGNTISGIRKKGSYSEHR
;
A
#
# COMPACT_ATOMS: atom_id res chain seq x y z
N GLY A 1 -32.00 -15.57 -28.19
CA GLY A 1 -31.39 -14.27 -28.49
C GLY A 1 -30.40 -13.98 -27.39
N PHE A 2 -29.12 -13.94 -27.71
CA PHE A 2 -28.03 -13.96 -26.72
C PHE A 2 -27.67 -12.54 -26.24
N ASP A 3 -27.81 -12.36 -24.94
CA ASP A 3 -27.06 -11.53 -23.97
C ASP A 3 -26.32 -10.27 -24.46
N PHE A 4 -26.89 -9.09 -24.21
CA PHE A 4 -26.24 -7.78 -24.31
C PHE A 4 -25.90 -7.18 -22.92
N GLY A 5 -25.85 -7.98 -21.86
CA GLY A 5 -25.73 -7.48 -20.48
C GLY A 5 -24.30 -7.40 -19.92
N ALA A 6 -23.40 -8.26 -20.39
CA ALA A 6 -22.10 -8.45 -19.73
C ALA A 6 -21.01 -7.44 -20.12
N GLN A 7 -21.08 -6.85 -21.33
CA GLN A 7 -20.00 -6.04 -21.89
C GLN A 7 -20.02 -4.56 -21.45
N ALA A 8 -21.19 -3.99 -21.14
CA ALA A 8 -21.32 -2.58 -20.79
C ALA A 8 -21.04 -2.26 -19.30
N ILE A 9 -21.19 -3.24 -18.41
CA ILE A 9 -20.97 -3.06 -16.96
C ILE A 9 -19.47 -3.16 -16.61
N ALA A 10 -18.71 -3.98 -17.34
CA ALA A 10 -17.26 -4.13 -17.15
C ALA A 10 -16.48 -2.85 -17.51
N SER A 11 -16.87 -2.15 -18.59
CA SER A 11 -16.24 -0.90 -19.03
C SER A 11 -16.32 0.19 -17.95
N HIS A 12 -17.51 0.48 -17.41
CA HIS A 12 -17.67 1.52 -16.39
C HIS A 12 -16.88 1.25 -15.10
N GLY A 13 -16.68 -0.02 -14.74
CA GLY A 13 -15.88 -0.41 -13.58
C GLY A 13 -14.38 -0.17 -13.81
N TRP A 14 -13.88 -0.61 -14.97
CA TRP A 14 -12.48 -0.45 -15.34
C TRP A 14 -12.07 1.00 -15.49
N ASP A 15 -12.86 1.81 -16.20
CA ASP A 15 -12.57 3.22 -16.44
C ASP A 15 -12.40 4.01 -15.12
N LYS A 16 -13.23 3.70 -14.11
CA LYS A 16 -13.10 4.28 -12.77
C LYS A 16 -11.83 3.82 -12.05
N VAL A 17 -11.47 2.54 -12.15
CA VAL A 17 -10.25 2.01 -11.54
C VAL A 17 -9.01 2.63 -12.16
N LYS A 18 -8.98 2.75 -13.48
CA LYS A 18 -7.90 3.41 -14.22
C LYS A 18 -7.77 4.88 -13.82
N ALA A 19 -8.88 5.62 -13.80
CA ALA A 19 -8.90 7.02 -13.37
C ALA A 19 -8.40 7.19 -11.92
N ALA A 20 -8.84 6.31 -11.01
CA ALA A 20 -8.39 6.32 -9.62
C ALA A 20 -6.89 6.03 -9.47
N LEU A 21 -6.33 5.10 -10.26
CA LEU A 21 -4.89 4.81 -10.25
C LEU A 21 -4.06 5.99 -10.77
N LEU A 22 -4.48 6.62 -11.88
CA LEU A 22 -3.81 7.79 -12.44
C LEU A 22 -3.82 8.97 -11.46
N GLN A 23 -4.96 9.22 -10.81
CA GLN A 23 -5.07 10.28 -9.82
C GLN A 23 -4.24 9.98 -8.57
N TYR A 24 -4.25 8.72 -8.10
CA TYR A 24 -3.39 8.30 -7.00
C TYR A 24 -1.92 8.52 -7.33
N GLN A 25 -1.47 8.11 -8.52
CA GLN A 25 -0.10 8.33 -8.97
C GLN A 25 0.23 9.83 -9.06
N SER A 26 -0.69 10.67 -9.52
CA SER A 26 -0.47 12.12 -9.58
C SER A 26 -0.36 12.77 -8.20
N VAL A 27 -1.11 12.28 -7.20
CA VAL A 27 -1.11 12.82 -5.84
C VAL A 27 0.06 12.30 -5.01
N HIS A 28 0.42 11.02 -5.18
CA HIS A 28 1.39 10.33 -4.32
C HIS A 28 2.73 10.00 -4.99
N GLY A 29 2.82 10.11 -6.32
CA GLY A 29 4.04 9.84 -7.09
C GLY A 29 4.35 8.36 -7.33
N ASP A 30 3.55 7.43 -6.81
CA ASP A 30 3.70 5.99 -7.01
C ASP A 30 2.35 5.25 -7.02
N LEU A 31 2.36 3.94 -7.30
CA LEU A 31 1.18 3.06 -7.24
C LEU A 31 1.20 2.10 -6.05
N ARG A 32 1.87 2.48 -4.95
CA ARG A 32 1.93 1.72 -3.70
C ARG A 32 0.73 2.00 -2.82
N VAL A 33 -0.46 1.74 -3.36
CA VAL A 33 -1.72 2.00 -2.67
C VAL A 33 -1.88 1.10 -1.43
N PRO A 34 -2.06 1.68 -0.23
CA PRO A 34 -2.32 0.92 0.99
C PRO A 34 -3.58 0.07 0.86
N PHE A 35 -3.58 -1.15 1.42
CA PHE A 35 -4.73 -2.07 1.31
C PHE A 35 -6.06 -1.48 1.80
N ARG A 36 -6.03 -0.62 2.84
CA ARG A 36 -7.21 0.03 3.41
C ARG A 36 -7.48 1.42 2.84
N PHE A 37 -6.75 1.84 1.81
CA PHE A 37 -6.95 3.15 1.23
C PHE A 37 -8.34 3.25 0.58
N VAL A 38 -9.06 4.29 0.99
CA VAL A 38 -10.34 4.70 0.45
C VAL A 38 -10.16 6.12 -0.06
N ILE A 39 -10.65 6.39 -1.27
CA ILE A 39 -10.54 7.70 -1.87
C ILE A 39 -11.33 8.72 -1.02
N PRO A 40 -10.66 9.76 -0.47
CA PRO A 40 -11.32 10.76 0.36
C PRO A 40 -12.21 11.69 -0.45
N GLU A 41 -13.22 12.26 0.20
CA GLU A 41 -14.11 13.29 -0.35
C GLU A 41 -13.44 14.67 -0.27
N ASP A 42 -12.32 14.83 -0.98
CA ASP A 42 -11.63 16.10 -1.08
C ASP A 42 -11.46 16.56 -2.53
N GLY A 43 -11.17 17.85 -2.71
CA GLY A 43 -11.05 18.48 -4.04
C GLY A 43 -9.87 18.01 -4.88
N GLN A 44 -8.99 17.15 -4.35
CA GLN A 44 -7.90 16.53 -5.11
C GLN A 44 -8.37 15.31 -5.90
N TRP A 45 -9.55 14.77 -5.57
CA TRP A 45 -10.15 13.59 -6.20
C TRP A 45 -11.42 13.92 -6.99
N GLN A 46 -11.65 13.20 -8.08
CA GLN A 46 -12.91 13.35 -8.81
C GLN A 46 -14.08 12.86 -7.95
N PRO A 47 -15.20 13.59 -7.87
CA PRO A 47 -16.35 13.23 -7.02
C PRO A 47 -16.89 11.82 -7.27
N GLU A 48 -16.78 11.33 -8.51
CA GLU A 48 -17.25 10.01 -8.93
C GLU A 48 -16.41 8.85 -8.38
N LEU A 49 -15.22 9.15 -7.85
CA LEU A 49 -14.28 8.20 -7.28
C LEU A 49 -14.32 8.18 -5.74
N TRP A 50 -14.94 9.17 -5.12
CA TRP A 50 -15.04 9.28 -3.68
C TRP A 50 -15.64 8.03 -3.04
N GLY A 51 -15.06 7.60 -1.91
CA GLY A 51 -15.48 6.38 -1.21
C GLY A 51 -15.06 5.08 -1.88
N MET A 52 -14.42 5.11 -3.06
CA MET A 52 -13.90 3.89 -3.69
C MET A 52 -12.79 3.28 -2.82
N ARG A 53 -12.93 2.00 -2.49
CA ARG A 53 -11.93 1.20 -1.75
C ARG A 53 -10.78 0.77 -2.66
N LEU A 54 -10.06 1.73 -3.23
CA LEU A 54 -9.00 1.50 -4.24
C LEU A 54 -7.96 0.48 -3.76
N GLY A 55 -7.56 0.52 -2.49
CA GLY A 55 -6.64 -0.47 -1.92
C GLY A 55 -7.16 -1.91 -1.96
N ASN A 56 -8.46 -2.10 -1.76
CA ASN A 56 -9.09 -3.42 -1.84
C ASN A 56 -9.20 -3.88 -3.30
N THR A 57 -9.55 -2.98 -4.21
CA THR A 57 -9.62 -3.25 -5.65
C THR A 57 -8.27 -3.72 -6.20
N ILE A 58 -7.19 -3.02 -5.87
CA ILE A 58 -5.82 -3.41 -6.27
C ILE A 58 -5.43 -4.76 -5.67
N SER A 59 -5.87 -5.05 -4.44
CA SER A 59 -5.66 -6.38 -3.86
C SER A 59 -6.40 -7.47 -4.63
N GLY A 60 -7.61 -7.19 -5.13
CA GLY A 60 -8.36 -8.08 -6.03
C GLY A 60 -7.65 -8.30 -7.35
N ILE A 61 -7.16 -7.23 -7.98
CA ILE A 61 -6.36 -7.28 -9.22
C ILE A 61 -5.15 -8.21 -9.03
N ARG A 62 -4.37 -8.01 -7.96
CA ARG A 62 -3.14 -8.78 -7.70
C ARG A 62 -3.39 -10.25 -7.34
N LYS A 63 -4.39 -10.53 -6.49
CA LYS A 63 -4.56 -11.85 -5.86
C LYS A 63 -5.62 -12.72 -6.51
N LYS A 64 -6.62 -12.11 -7.12
CA LYS A 64 -7.81 -12.79 -7.67
C LYS A 64 -7.90 -12.68 -9.19
N GLY A 65 -6.97 -11.98 -9.83
CA GLY A 65 -6.97 -11.77 -11.28
C GLY A 65 -8.14 -10.89 -11.76
N SER A 66 -8.70 -10.05 -10.90
CA SER A 66 -9.69 -9.05 -11.35
C SER A 66 -9.07 -8.14 -12.41
N TYR A 67 -9.82 -7.81 -13.46
CA TYR A 67 -9.33 -7.01 -14.59
C TYR A 67 -8.10 -7.58 -15.28
N SER A 68 -8.01 -8.92 -15.37
CA SER A 68 -6.87 -9.59 -16.01
C SER A 68 -6.69 -9.19 -17.48
N GLU A 69 -7.77 -8.86 -18.18
CA GLU A 69 -7.74 -8.34 -19.55
C GLU A 69 -6.99 -6.99 -19.67
N HIS A 70 -6.87 -6.24 -18.58
CA HIS A 70 -6.17 -4.96 -18.51
C HIS A 70 -4.77 -5.07 -17.88
N ARG A 71 -4.25 -6.29 -17.70
CA ARG A 71 -2.95 -6.49 -17.03
C ARG A 71 -1.81 -5.71 -17.69
N ALA A 72 -1.71 -5.77 -19.02
CA ALA A 72 -0.65 -5.07 -19.75
C ALA A 72 -0.70 -3.55 -19.52
N GLU A 73 -1.89 -2.97 -19.51
CA GLU A 73 -2.12 -1.55 -19.23
C GLU A 73 -1.74 -1.19 -17.79
N LEU A 74 -2.06 -2.05 -16.82
CA LEU A 74 -1.65 -1.88 -15.42
C LEU A 74 -0.14 -1.95 -15.24
N GLU A 75 0.54 -2.88 -15.93
CA GLU A 75 1.99 -3.00 -15.91
C GLU A 75 2.65 -1.77 -16.55
N GLU A 76 2.11 -1.25 -17.66
CA GLU A 76 2.57 -0.01 -18.31
C GLU A 76 2.40 1.22 -17.39
N MET A 77 1.31 1.28 -16.63
CA MET A 77 1.10 2.32 -15.60
C MET A 77 2.07 2.21 -14.42
N GLY A 78 2.81 1.10 -14.30
CA GLY A 78 3.77 0.83 -13.22
C GLY A 78 3.13 0.16 -11.99
N LEU A 79 1.97 -0.47 -12.14
CA LEU A 79 1.39 -1.26 -11.06
C LEU A 79 2.24 -2.52 -10.86
N ASP A 80 2.96 -2.58 -9.74
CA ASP A 80 3.71 -3.77 -9.38
C ASP A 80 2.74 -4.92 -9.01
N PHE A 81 2.84 -6.03 -9.74
CA PHE A 81 2.12 -7.28 -9.46
C PHE A 81 2.91 -8.22 -8.55
N GLY A 82 4.15 -7.86 -8.20
CA GLY A 82 4.91 -8.50 -7.14
C GLY A 82 4.13 -8.48 -5.82
N ALA A 83 4.48 -9.40 -4.93
CA ALA A 83 3.94 -9.39 -3.58
C ALA A 83 4.33 -8.06 -2.92
N GLN A 84 3.39 -7.12 -2.80
CA GLN A 84 3.68 -5.93 -2.05
C GLN A 84 4.12 -6.32 -0.64
N PRO A 85 5.23 -5.75 -0.13
CA PRO A 85 5.70 -6.07 1.19
C PRO A 85 4.56 -5.82 2.16
N VAL A 86 4.15 -6.89 2.85
CA VAL A 86 3.07 -6.82 3.84
C VAL A 86 3.67 -6.13 5.06
N GLY A 87 3.75 -4.81 5.05
CA GLY A 87 4.40 -4.03 6.09
C GLY A 87 4.86 -2.64 5.65
N HIS A 88 5.51 -1.93 6.55
CA HIS A 88 6.21 -0.70 6.22
C HIS A 88 7.38 -1.04 5.26
N GLY A 89 7.60 -0.21 4.23
CA GLY A 89 8.75 -0.39 3.33
C GLY A 89 10.06 -0.46 4.12
N TRP A 90 11.05 -1.20 3.61
CA TRP A 90 12.30 -1.46 4.34
C TRP A 90 13.00 -0.18 4.78
N ASP A 91 13.01 0.87 3.95
CA ASP A 91 13.58 2.17 4.30
C ASP A 91 12.93 2.78 5.55
N LYS A 92 11.61 2.65 5.67
CA LYS A 92 10.85 3.16 6.80
C LYS A 92 11.11 2.33 8.07
N VAL A 93 11.22 1.01 7.93
CA VAL A 93 11.61 0.11 9.04
C VAL A 93 13.03 0.41 9.50
N LYS A 94 13.95 0.64 8.57
CA LYS A 94 15.34 0.99 8.84
C LYS A 94 15.43 2.33 9.55
N ALA A 95 14.71 3.36 9.09
CA ALA A 95 14.65 4.66 9.75
C ALA A 95 14.15 4.53 11.20
N ALA A 96 13.06 3.79 11.40
CA ALA A 96 12.52 3.50 12.73
C ALA A 96 13.51 2.75 13.64
N LEU A 97 14.26 1.78 13.12
CA LEU A 97 15.29 1.06 13.90
C LEU A 97 16.48 1.95 14.28
N LEU A 98 16.93 2.82 13.37
CA LEU A 98 18.02 3.76 13.65
C LEU A 98 17.62 4.74 14.75
N GLN A 99 16.39 5.26 14.69
CA GLN A 99 15.88 6.16 15.73
C GLN A 99 15.64 5.44 17.05
N TYR A 100 15.10 4.21 17.02
CA TYR A 100 14.98 3.37 18.20
C TYR A 100 16.33 3.17 18.90
N ARG A 101 17.39 2.86 18.15
CA ARG A 101 18.74 2.73 18.70
C ARG A 101 19.27 4.04 19.28
N SER A 102 18.96 5.17 18.66
CA SER A 102 19.36 6.48 19.17
C SER A 102 18.67 6.82 20.49
N VAL A 103 17.41 6.43 20.67
CA VAL A 103 16.61 6.74 21.86
C VAL A 103 16.87 5.74 23.00
N HIS A 104 16.97 4.44 22.68
CA HIS A 104 17.04 3.36 23.66
C HIS A 104 18.44 2.75 23.84
N GLY A 105 19.39 3.04 22.94
CA GLY A 105 20.77 2.54 23.00
C GLY A 105 20.96 1.13 22.43
N ASP A 106 19.89 0.39 22.14
CA ASP A 106 19.93 -0.98 21.60
C ASP A 106 18.89 -1.21 20.48
N LEU A 107 18.82 -2.44 19.97
CA LEU A 107 17.83 -2.87 18.96
C LEU A 107 16.87 -3.95 19.49
N LEU A 108 16.72 -4.03 20.81
CA LEU A 108 15.84 -4.98 21.50
C LEU A 108 14.42 -4.41 21.58
N VAL A 109 13.83 -4.17 20.40
CA VAL A 109 12.47 -3.62 20.30
C VAL A 109 11.45 -4.58 20.95
N PRO A 110 10.68 -4.14 21.98
CA PRO A 110 9.61 -4.93 22.57
C PRO A 110 8.53 -5.27 21.54
N TYR A 111 7.93 -6.46 21.62
CA TYR A 111 6.94 -6.93 20.63
C TYR A 111 5.75 -5.97 20.45
N LEU A 112 5.26 -5.37 21.54
CA LEU A 112 4.14 -4.44 21.55
C LEU A 112 4.58 -2.97 21.37
N PHE A 113 5.85 -2.71 21.09
CA PHE A 113 6.34 -1.35 20.95
C PHE A 113 5.70 -0.67 19.74
N VAL A 114 5.07 0.47 20.03
CA VAL A 114 4.49 1.40 19.06
C VAL A 114 5.25 2.70 19.18
N ILE A 115 5.65 3.27 18.04
CA ILE A 115 6.37 4.54 18.02
C ILE A 115 5.45 5.63 18.59
N PRO A 116 5.83 6.28 19.70
CA PRO A 116 5.05 7.34 20.31
C PRO A 116 5.06 8.62 19.48
N GLU A 117 4.00 9.42 19.60
CA GLU A 117 3.85 10.74 18.99
C GLU A 117 4.59 11.80 19.81
N ASP A 118 5.91 11.65 19.94
CA ASP A 118 6.76 12.61 20.64
C ASP A 118 7.90 13.13 19.75
N GLY A 119 8.52 14.23 20.20
CA GLY A 119 9.56 14.94 19.45
C GLY A 119 10.87 14.17 19.28
N GLN A 120 11.02 12.98 19.88
CA GLN A 120 12.18 12.12 19.67
C GLN A 120 12.03 11.27 18.39
N TRP A 121 10.84 11.24 17.80
CA TRP A 121 10.50 10.44 16.61
C TRP A 121 10.11 11.30 15.42
N GLN A 122 10.45 10.84 14.21
CA GLN A 122 9.97 11.50 13.00
C GLN A 122 8.45 11.34 12.88
N PRO A 123 7.68 12.38 12.54
CA PRO A 123 6.22 12.31 12.48
C PRO A 123 5.67 11.23 11.55
N GLU A 124 6.39 10.94 10.47
CA GLU A 124 6.03 9.88 9.53
C GLU A 124 6.09 8.47 10.12
N LEU A 125 6.81 8.28 11.23
CA LEU A 125 7.00 7.00 11.91
C LEU A 125 6.01 6.79 13.06
N TRP A 126 5.32 7.83 13.50
CA TRP A 126 4.37 7.75 14.61
C TRP A 126 3.28 6.70 14.40
N GLY A 127 2.92 6.00 15.47
CA GLY A 127 1.93 4.93 15.44
C GLY A 127 2.38 3.64 14.76
N MET A 128 3.61 3.58 14.22
CA MET A 128 4.18 2.36 13.68
C MET A 128 4.32 1.31 14.78
N ARG A 129 3.74 0.13 14.57
CA ARG A 129 3.90 -1.05 15.45
C ARG A 129 5.25 -1.74 15.20
N LEU A 130 6.33 -1.00 15.41
CA LEU A 130 7.69 -1.43 15.10
C LEU A 130 8.02 -2.78 15.73
N GLY A 131 7.58 -3.04 16.97
CA GLY A 131 7.77 -4.33 17.64
C GLY A 131 7.20 -5.53 16.87
N ASN A 132 5.99 -5.36 16.32
CA ASN A 132 5.33 -6.38 15.53
C ASN A 132 6.04 -6.60 14.18
N THR A 133 6.45 -5.49 13.54
CA THR A 133 7.20 -5.51 12.27
C THR A 133 8.53 -6.25 12.42
N ILE A 134 9.32 -5.93 13.45
CA ILE A 134 10.61 -6.59 13.71
C ILE A 134 10.43 -8.06 14.10
N SER A 135 9.40 -8.38 14.87
CA SER A 135 9.07 -9.78 15.18
C SER A 135 8.75 -10.59 13.91
N GLY A 136 8.02 -10.00 12.97
CA GLY A 136 7.77 -10.59 11.66
C GLY A 136 9.06 -10.85 10.87
N ILE A 137 9.99 -9.90 10.86
CA ILE A 137 11.29 -10.03 10.19
C ILE A 137 12.13 -11.14 10.83
N ARG A 138 12.26 -11.16 12.17
CA ARG A 138 13.02 -12.17 12.93
C ARG A 138 12.47 -13.59 12.72
N LYS A 139 11.15 -13.74 12.60
CA LYS A 139 10.48 -15.04 12.43
C LYS A 139 10.54 -15.58 11.00
N LYS A 140 10.64 -14.72 9.98
CA LYS A 140 10.49 -15.13 8.57
C LYS A 140 11.79 -15.26 7.77
N GLY A 141 12.95 -14.83 8.28
CA GLY A 141 14.20 -14.91 7.50
C GLY A 141 14.12 -14.22 6.12
N SER A 142 13.17 -13.29 5.94
CA SER A 142 12.68 -12.82 4.63
C SER A 142 13.56 -11.77 3.95
N TYR A 143 14.75 -11.50 4.46
CA TYR A 143 15.73 -10.61 3.83
C TYR A 143 17.10 -11.30 3.83
N SER A 144 17.18 -12.43 3.14
CA SER A 144 18.45 -13.11 2.86
C SER A 144 19.22 -12.52 1.66
N GLU A 145 18.83 -11.36 1.13
CA GLU A 145 19.50 -10.72 -0.03
C GLU A 145 20.34 -9.48 0.28
N HIS A 146 20.56 -9.12 1.55
CA HIS A 146 21.46 -8.02 1.91
C HIS A 146 22.47 -8.42 2.99
N ARG A 147 23.16 -9.54 2.79
CA ARG A 147 24.38 -9.87 3.55
C ARG A 147 25.60 -9.23 2.91
#